data_AF-A0A957PZQ1-F1
#
_entry.id   AF-A0A957PZQ1-F1
#
_cell.length_a   1.000
_cell.length_b   1.000
_cell.length_c   1.000
_cell.angle_alpha   90.00
_cell.angle_beta   90.00
_cell.angle_gamma   90.00
#
_symmetry.space_group_name_H-M   'P 1'
#
loop_
_entity.id
_entity.type
_entity.pdbx_description
1 polymer ?
#
loop_
_entity_poly.entity_id
_entity_poly.type
_entity_poly.pdbx_seq_one_letter_code
_entity_poly.pdbx_strand_id
1 'polypeptide(L)'
;VVSLAGIPDLVDAEARDICRGAVPQLMGGPSTVVPEHYRDGSANPFLPLGIPQHLIIGTVDQAVPLIHNERYVAQAQQSGDEVTLTVLPDVGHFEIVIPGTAVWPVVQNALLDMVQRQGR
;
A
#
# COMPACT_ATOMS: atom_id res chain seq x y z
N VAL A 1 -10.39 4.14 1.20
CA VAL A 1 -9.00 4.40 1.66
C VAL A 1 -8.14 4.76 0.47
N VAL A 2 -7.31 5.80 0.57
CA VAL A 2 -6.25 6.09 -0.42
C VAL A 2 -4.91 5.80 0.23
N SER A 3 -4.10 4.94 -0.37
CA SER A 3 -2.81 4.48 0.14
C SER A 3 -1.71 4.89 -0.83
N LEU A 4 -0.72 5.65 -0.32
CA LEU A 4 0.38 6.22 -1.11
C LEU A 4 1.64 5.43 -0.78
N ALA A 5 2.13 4.63 -1.74
CA ALA A 5 3.24 3.69 -1.57
C ALA A 5 3.13 2.84 -0.28
N GLY A 6 1.92 2.35 0.03
CA GLY A 6 1.65 1.61 1.25
C GLY A 6 2.29 0.22 1.28
N ILE A 7 2.39 -0.32 2.50
CA ILE A 7 2.96 -1.65 2.80
C ILE A 7 1.87 -2.52 3.46
N PRO A 8 0.89 -3.05 2.70
CA PRO A 8 -0.27 -3.76 3.26
C PRO A 8 0.03 -5.18 3.76
N ASP A 9 1.21 -5.74 3.48
CA ASP A 9 1.62 -7.09 3.91
C ASP A 9 3.02 -7.03 4.55
N LEU A 10 3.08 -7.05 5.88
CA LEU A 10 4.36 -6.97 6.59
C LEU A 10 5.21 -8.25 6.45
N VAL A 11 4.61 -9.40 6.13
CA VAL A 11 5.36 -10.65 5.91
C VAL A 11 6.09 -10.57 4.57
N ASP A 12 5.42 -10.15 3.49
CA ASP A 12 6.08 -9.92 2.19
C ASP A 12 7.09 -8.76 2.30
N ALA A 13 6.80 -7.73 3.10
CA ALA A 13 7.70 -6.61 3.32
C ALA A 13 9.00 -7.03 4.02
N GLU A 14 8.92 -7.86 5.08
CA GLU A 14 10.09 -8.44 5.72
C GLU A 14 10.90 -9.29 4.73
N ALA A 15 10.24 -10.18 3.98
CA ALA A 15 10.92 -11.07 3.03
C ALA A 15 11.69 -10.32 1.93
N ARG A 16 11.26 -9.09 1.61
CA ARG A 16 11.90 -8.21 0.61
C ARG A 16 12.84 -7.17 1.21
N ASP A 17 13.00 -7.17 2.54
CA ASP A 17 13.75 -6.15 3.28
C ASP A 17 13.29 -4.71 2.99
N ILE A 18 11.97 -4.53 2.83
CA ILE A 18 11.37 -3.19 2.67
C ILE A 18 11.71 -2.37 3.93
N CYS A 19 12.12 -1.11 3.70
CA CYS A 19 12.61 -0.22 4.75
C CYS A 19 13.84 -0.75 5.53
N ARG A 20 14.62 -1.70 4.97
CA ARG A 20 15.95 -2.10 5.46
C ARG A 20 15.97 -2.55 6.92
N GLY A 21 15.26 -3.65 7.21
CA GLY A 21 15.18 -4.25 8.54
C GLY A 21 14.26 -3.51 9.52
N ALA A 22 13.55 -2.47 9.10
CA ALA A 22 12.62 -1.75 9.96
C ALA A 22 11.40 -2.60 10.38
N VAL A 23 10.94 -3.51 9.51
CA VAL A 23 9.77 -4.36 9.80
C VAL A 23 9.98 -5.23 11.05
N PRO A 24 11.00 -6.09 11.15
CA PRO A 24 11.21 -6.89 12.36
C PRO A 24 11.54 -6.05 13.59
N GLN A 25 12.18 -4.88 13.43
CA GLN A 25 12.41 -3.95 14.54
C GLN A 25 11.10 -3.39 15.09
N LEU A 26 10.16 -3.02 14.22
CA LEU A 26 8.84 -2.52 14.59
C LEU A 26 7.98 -3.62 15.21
N MET A 27 8.00 -4.83 14.64
CA MET A 27 7.19 -5.97 15.09
C MET A 27 7.73 -6.63 16.36
N GLY A 28 8.95 -6.29 16.81
CA GLY A 28 9.55 -6.90 18.00
C GLY A 28 10.15 -8.29 17.76
N GLY A 29 10.42 -8.65 16.50
CA GLY A 29 10.96 -9.94 16.08
C GLY A 29 10.59 -10.26 14.63
N PRO A 30 11.16 -11.32 14.03
CA PRO A 30 10.79 -11.76 12.69
C PRO A 30 9.40 -12.42 12.66
N SER A 31 8.76 -12.49 11.49
CA SER A 31 7.40 -13.05 11.34
C SER A 31 7.26 -14.50 11.81
N THR A 32 8.35 -15.25 11.80
CA THR A 32 8.42 -16.64 12.29
C THR A 32 8.38 -16.75 13.82
N VAL A 33 8.65 -15.67 14.55
CA VAL A 33 8.71 -15.64 16.02
C VAL A 33 7.50 -14.92 16.61
N VAL A 34 7.03 -13.84 15.97
CA VAL A 34 5.87 -13.03 16.41
C VAL A 34 4.78 -12.95 15.32
N PRO A 35 4.28 -14.09 14.81
CA PRO A 35 3.35 -14.11 13.67
C PRO A 35 2.07 -13.31 13.91
N GLU A 36 1.59 -13.22 15.15
CA GLU A 36 0.43 -12.42 15.53
C GLU A 36 0.63 -10.91 15.33
N HIS A 37 1.83 -10.38 15.59
CA HIS A 37 2.12 -8.95 15.37
C HIS A 37 2.07 -8.61 13.88
N TYR A 38 2.61 -9.49 13.05
CA TYR A 38 2.56 -9.33 11.59
C TYR A 38 1.14 -9.44 11.06
N ARG A 39 0.35 -10.38 11.59
CA ARG A 39 -1.07 -10.52 11.23
C ARG A 39 -1.83 -9.23 11.57
N ASP A 40 -1.70 -8.75 12.80
CA ASP A 40 -2.46 -7.61 13.31
C ASP A 40 -2.00 -6.27 12.73
N GLY A 41 -0.73 -6.18 12.32
CA GLY A 41 -0.14 -5.01 11.66
C GLY A 41 -0.34 -4.94 10.14
N SER A 42 -0.93 -5.97 9.53
CA SER A 42 -1.12 -6.05 8.07
C SER A 42 -2.58 -5.95 7.67
N ALA A 43 -2.84 -5.42 6.47
CA ALA A 43 -4.18 -5.46 5.86
C ALA A 43 -4.45 -6.80 5.16
N ASN A 44 -3.41 -7.40 4.57
CA ASN A 44 -3.51 -8.62 3.75
C ASN A 44 -4.25 -9.80 4.44
N PRO A 45 -4.01 -10.12 5.73
CA PRO A 45 -4.68 -11.24 6.41
C PRO A 45 -6.19 -11.07 6.61
N PHE A 46 -6.72 -9.85 6.44
CA PHE A 46 -8.12 -9.52 6.67
C PHE A 46 -8.91 -9.35 5.37
N LEU A 47 -8.31 -9.62 4.22
CA LEU A 47 -9.02 -9.60 2.95
C LEU A 47 -10.17 -10.64 2.94
N PRO A 48 -11.35 -10.28 2.37
CA PRO A 48 -11.70 -8.96 1.84
C PRO A 48 -12.02 -7.95 2.95
N LEU A 49 -11.59 -6.68 2.77
CA LEU A 49 -11.88 -5.59 3.71
C LEU A 49 -13.29 -5.01 3.56
N GLY A 50 -13.93 -5.19 2.40
CA GLY A 50 -15.29 -4.70 2.14
C GLY A 50 -15.41 -3.18 2.04
N ILE A 51 -14.29 -2.47 1.85
CA ILE A 51 -14.25 -1.02 1.68
C ILE A 51 -13.51 -0.66 0.38
N PRO A 52 -13.86 0.46 -0.29
CA PRO A 52 -13.13 0.91 -1.47
C PRO A 52 -11.69 1.30 -1.15
N GLN A 53 -10.75 0.82 -1.97
CA GLN A 53 -9.31 1.04 -1.81
C GLN A 53 -8.70 1.60 -3.09
N HIS A 54 -7.79 2.56 -2.95
CA HIS A 54 -7.01 3.11 -4.06
C HIS A 54 -5.55 3.21 -3.66
N LEU A 55 -4.70 2.37 -4.25
CA LEU A 55 -3.26 2.36 -4.03
C LEU A 55 -2.59 3.16 -5.15
N ILE A 56 -1.65 4.03 -4.81
CA ILE A 56 -0.89 4.86 -5.75
C ILE A 56 0.59 4.66 -5.47
N ILE A 57 1.37 4.33 -6.50
CA ILE A 57 2.81 4.06 -6.37
C ILE A 57 3.55 4.47 -7.64
N GLY A 58 4.81 4.90 -7.49
CA GLY A 58 5.69 5.23 -8.61
C GLY A 58 6.52 4.04 -9.09
N THR A 59 6.89 4.00 -10.38
CA THR A 59 7.67 2.89 -10.95
C THR A 59 9.13 2.85 -10.50
N VAL A 60 9.66 3.98 -10.00
CA VAL A 60 11.06 4.09 -9.54
C VAL A 60 11.14 4.29 -8.02
N ASP A 61 10.08 3.94 -7.30
CA ASP A 61 10.09 3.88 -5.84
C ASP A 61 11.11 2.83 -5.36
N GLN A 62 12.18 3.30 -4.72
CA GLN A 62 13.24 2.46 -4.17
C GLN A 62 12.97 2.03 -2.72
N ALA A 63 11.99 2.63 -2.05
CA ALA A 63 11.62 2.29 -0.68
C ALA A 63 10.62 1.14 -0.67
N VAL A 64 9.61 1.19 -1.55
CA VAL A 64 8.58 0.17 -1.69
C VAL A 64 8.53 -0.31 -3.14
N PRO A 65 8.97 -1.54 -3.44
CA PRO A 65 8.91 -2.08 -4.80
C PRO A 65 7.47 -2.18 -5.31
N LEU A 66 7.22 -1.77 -6.56
CA LEU A 66 5.90 -1.84 -7.22
C LEU A 66 5.22 -3.21 -7.04
N ILE A 67 5.98 -4.29 -7.20
CA ILE A 67 5.49 -5.68 -7.08
C ILE A 67 4.83 -5.98 -5.73
N HIS A 68 5.20 -5.28 -4.65
CA HIS A 68 4.56 -5.41 -3.34
C HIS A 68 3.09 -5.01 -3.40
N ASN A 69 2.82 -3.86 -4.04
CA ASN A 69 1.46 -3.33 -4.20
C ASN A 69 0.68 -4.16 -5.23
N GLU A 70 1.30 -4.56 -6.35
CA GLU A 70 0.65 -5.41 -7.36
C GLU A 70 0.16 -6.75 -6.77
N ARG A 71 0.98 -7.40 -5.94
CA ARG A 71 0.61 -8.68 -5.28
C ARG A 71 -0.56 -8.52 -4.32
N TYR A 72 -0.59 -7.44 -3.54
CA TYR A 72 -1.70 -7.17 -2.63
C TYR A 72 -2.99 -6.89 -3.41
N VAL A 73 -2.93 -6.03 -4.43
CA VAL A 73 -4.08 -5.67 -5.26
C VAL A 73 -4.67 -6.90 -5.93
N ALA A 74 -3.82 -7.80 -6.47
CA ALA A 74 -4.28 -9.06 -7.05
C ALA A 74 -5.02 -9.95 -6.03
N GLN A 75 -4.50 -10.08 -4.81
CA GLN A 75 -5.14 -10.85 -3.73
C GLN A 75 -6.48 -10.23 -3.32
N ALA A 76 -6.51 -8.92 -3.12
CA ALA A 76 -7.71 -8.18 -2.75
C ALA A 76 -8.81 -8.30 -3.82
N GLN A 77 -8.47 -8.13 -5.10
CA GLN A 77 -9.41 -8.33 -6.20
C GLN A 77 -9.94 -9.77 -6.25
N GLN A 78 -9.08 -10.77 -6.04
CA GLN A 78 -9.48 -12.18 -5.99
C GLN A 78 -10.42 -12.49 -4.82
N SER A 79 -10.25 -11.81 -3.68
CA SER A 79 -11.18 -11.91 -2.54
C SER A 79 -12.50 -11.14 -2.73
N GLY A 80 -12.63 -10.35 -3.80
CA GLY A 80 -13.83 -9.58 -4.12
C GLY A 80 -13.83 -8.12 -3.62
N ASP A 81 -12.69 -7.60 -3.17
CA ASP A 81 -12.58 -6.19 -2.79
C ASP A 81 -12.60 -5.24 -4.00
N GLU A 82 -13.22 -4.08 -3.82
CA GLU A 82 -13.08 -2.96 -4.73
C GLU A 82 -11.74 -2.26 -4.48
N VAL A 83 -10.71 -2.66 -5.22
CA VAL A 83 -9.37 -2.06 -5.15
C VAL A 83 -8.87 -1.62 -6.53
N THR A 84 -8.32 -0.40 -6.56
CA THR A 84 -7.66 0.19 -7.73
C THR A 84 -6.19 0.42 -7.46
N LEU A 85 -5.34 0.16 -8.45
CA LEU A 85 -3.91 0.50 -8.44
C LEU A 85 -3.62 1.54 -9.52
N THR A 86 -3.02 2.67 -9.12
CA THR A 86 -2.47 3.66 -10.04
C THR A 86 -0.95 3.62 -9.97
N VAL A 87 -0.33 3.26 -11.09
CA VAL A 87 1.13 3.21 -11.26
C VAL A 87 1.58 4.44 -12.03
N LEU A 88 2.49 5.22 -11.44
CA LEU A 88 3.00 6.46 -12.02
C LEU A 88 4.40 6.24 -12.62
N PRO A 89 4.59 6.43 -13.94
CA PRO A 89 5.88 6.22 -14.58
C PRO A 89 6.90 7.28 -14.14
N ASP A 90 8.14 6.84 -13.96
CA ASP A 90 9.31 7.67 -13.59
C ASP A 90 9.15 8.48 -12.28
N VAL A 91 8.26 8.01 -11.40
CA VAL A 91 7.95 8.63 -10.12
C VAL A 91 8.55 7.83 -8.97
N GLY A 92 9.16 8.54 -8.02
CA GLY A 92 9.74 7.97 -6.82
C GLY A 92 8.77 7.91 -5.66
N HIS A 93 9.32 7.71 -4.46
CA HIS A 93 8.57 7.49 -3.23
C HIS A 93 7.88 8.77 -2.70
N PHE A 94 8.53 9.93 -2.85
CA PHE A 94 8.11 11.15 -2.14
C PHE A 94 7.23 12.07 -2.98
N GLU A 95 7.33 12.01 -4.30
CA GLU A 95 6.60 12.90 -5.20
C GLU A 95 5.09 12.76 -5.04
N ILE A 96 4.60 11.58 -4.63
CA ILE A 96 3.18 11.32 -4.39
C ILE A 96 2.68 11.83 -3.04
N VAL A 97 3.55 12.15 -2.07
CA VAL A 97 3.14 12.65 -0.74
C VAL A 97 3.38 14.15 -0.56
N ILE A 98 4.08 14.80 -1.49
CA ILE A 98 4.41 16.23 -1.42
C ILE A 98 3.39 17.03 -2.26
N PRO A 99 2.56 17.88 -1.63
CA PRO A 99 1.67 18.77 -2.37
C PRO A 99 2.42 19.71 -3.33
N GLY A 100 1.87 19.91 -4.52
CA GLY A 100 2.43 20.81 -5.54
C GLY A 100 3.45 20.17 -6.48
N THR A 101 3.77 18.89 -6.32
CA THR A 101 4.51 18.13 -7.34
C THR A 101 3.68 17.97 -8.61
N ALA A 102 4.32 17.64 -9.73
CA ALA A 102 3.64 17.41 -11.00
C ALA A 102 2.60 16.27 -10.94
N VAL A 103 2.79 15.31 -10.03
CA VAL A 103 1.90 14.15 -9.85
C VAL A 103 0.81 14.37 -8.81
N TRP A 104 0.91 15.43 -8.00
CA TRP A 104 -0.05 15.74 -6.94
C TRP A 104 -1.52 15.78 -7.42
N PRO A 105 -1.86 16.31 -8.61
CA PRO A 105 -3.25 16.27 -9.09
C PRO A 105 -3.84 14.85 -9.15
N VAL A 106 -3.04 13.82 -9.40
CA VAL A 106 -3.51 12.42 -9.40
C VAL A 106 -3.96 11.99 -8.01
N VAL A 107 -3.15 12.31 -6.98
CA VAL A 107 -3.43 12.00 -5.59
C VAL A 107 -4.65 12.78 -5.09
N GLN A 108 -4.72 14.07 -5.41
CA GLN A 108 -5.85 14.91 -5.05
C GLN A 108 -7.16 14.39 -5.67
N ASN A 109 -7.14 13.98 -6.94
CA ASN A 109 -8.32 13.42 -7.60
C ASN A 109 -8.77 12.11 -6.93
N ALA A 110 -7.84 11.20 -6.64
CA ALA A 110 -8.16 9.96 -5.93
C ALA A 110 -8.80 10.21 -4.55
N LEU A 111 -8.33 11.23 -3.82
CA LEU A 111 -8.92 11.64 -2.55
C LEU A 111 -10.33 12.20 -2.72
N LEU A 112 -10.53 13.12 -3.68
CA LEU A 112 -11.85 13.72 -3.95
C LEU A 112 -12.88 12.67 -4.40
N ASP A 113 -12.49 11.76 -5.29
CA ASP A 113 -13.34 10.66 -5.73
C ASP A 113 -13.76 9.78 -4.56
N MET A 114 -12.83 9.45 -3.65
CA MET A 114 -13.10 8.64 -2.47
C MET A 114 -14.08 9.32 -1.51
N VAL A 115 -13.95 10.63 -1.28
CA VAL A 115 -14.87 11.41 -0.42
C VAL A 115 -16.25 11.51 -1.05
N GLN A 116 -16.34 11.74 -2.36
CA GLN A 116 -17.62 11.87 -3.05
C GLN A 116 -18.42 10.56 -3.08
N ARG A 117 -17.74 9.40 -3.06
CA ARG A 117 -18.39 8.08 -2.96
C ARG A 117 -19.08 7.87 -1.61
N GLN A 118 -18.52 8.39 -0.52
CA GLN A 118 -19.12 8.22 0.83
C GLN A 118 -20.38 9.07 1.04
N GLY A 119 -20.60 10.09 0.20
CA GLY A 119 -21.79 10.96 0.27
C GLY A 119 -22.99 10.48 -0.57
N ARG A 120 -22.89 9.32 -1.23
CA ARG A 120 -23.99 8.69 -1.98
C ARG A 120 -24.55 7.51 -1.21
#